data_AF-A0A926AGW7-F1
#
_entry.id   AF-A0A926AGW7-F1
#
_cell.length_a   1.000
_cell.length_b   1.000
_cell.length_c   1.000
_cell.angle_alpha   90.00
_cell.angle_beta   90.00
_cell.angle_gamma   90.00
#
_symmetry.space_group_name_H-M   'P 1'
#
loop_
_entity.id
_entity.type
_entity.pdbx_description
1 polymer ?
#
loop_
_entity_poly.entity_id
_entity_poly.type
_entity_poly.pdbx_seq_one_letter_code
_entity_poly.pdbx_strand_id
1 'polypeptide(L)'
;MISMLFKRTVSPTALTGVVLTATLLAASPVAAQVSISAPAGWKTELAANGAAKVFVPPGLQRGEVFKVAVFDSAPLNGKPLTEWLRAFAGPVGKSPGNLTAPLKIETKNGETVYGTGAYAGPNGTVLGVLFMGISLDGNNVHAFRALFTGQNRLTERYREGLKATTVAMVTRAKKEAGSSMVVVPATVAKAMKRGGALVPGVYAGNQYRDQELMRRFRVYLYPNGEYRVCDENDKDYKYNTGEINYNPNSGKLTIDSSFDLTNSRSDSDTDFCFYGRDSAGKPLIYAENNHGIGTYRTALRYAGATKRPSPNGEKLAKAAAEAEAKRYKFVTPPGKGVASSQIAAVVHHYDVDLYSAGASGMGTNITDEAYLLLKDGTIHSGMPVAPDQLDVVRSRQNEPNTWGRWRFSNGKYQVSWNGGVYQPLKGSRVRPGQAATRLQGRWGTGSSSASLMGSSYSLWGVTFTKDGRFKKDGRGGSGNSLFMQTGGQPAINSTYDDNGSVTSATGGNFVVMSKNKRNPNGDREGSYSINGYSMTLRYDNGKVARIPFFFTGSSQKTLWFEGNQLAFDDKKD
;
A
#
# COMPACT_ATOMS: atom_id res chain seq x y z
N MET A 1 -62.95 -67.79 22.58
CA MET A 1 -62.03 -68.49 23.50
C MET A 1 -61.02 -67.44 23.95
N ILE A 2 -60.84 -67.10 25.24
CA ILE A 2 -60.50 -67.96 26.40
C ILE A 2 -59.14 -68.62 26.13
N SER A 3 -58.03 -68.34 26.84
CA SER A 3 -57.71 -67.43 27.96
C SER A 3 -56.18 -67.16 27.95
N MET A 4 -55.46 -66.45 28.83
CA MET A 4 -55.63 -65.83 30.18
C MET A 4 -54.51 -64.73 30.30
N LEU A 5 -54.22 -63.98 31.38
CA LEU A 5 -54.67 -63.87 32.79
C LEU A 5 -54.48 -62.40 33.28
N PHE A 6 -55.05 -62.05 34.43
CA PHE A 6 -54.86 -60.78 35.15
C PHE A 6 -53.45 -60.58 35.80
N LYS A 7 -52.93 -59.33 35.84
CA LYS A 7 -53.01 -58.47 37.06
C LYS A 7 -52.51 -57.02 36.89
N ARG A 8 -53.02 -56.17 37.80
CA ARG A 8 -52.90 -54.70 37.90
C ARG A 8 -51.51 -54.18 38.31
N THR A 9 -51.08 -53.12 37.61
CA THR A 9 -50.47 -51.85 38.11
C THR A 9 -49.64 -51.84 39.41
N VAL A 10 -48.37 -51.39 39.29
CA VAL A 10 -47.86 -50.20 40.02
C VAL A 10 -46.95 -49.38 39.08
N SER A 11 -47.07 -48.05 39.15
CA SER A 11 -46.10 -47.03 38.70
C SER A 11 -46.04 -45.98 39.82
N PRO A 12 -44.96 -45.20 40.06
CA PRO A 12 -44.04 -44.53 39.11
C PRO A 12 -42.62 -45.16 39.10
N THR A 13 -41.56 -44.61 38.48
CA THR A 13 -41.25 -43.21 38.09
C THR A 13 -40.49 -43.14 36.77
N ALA A 14 -40.62 -42.03 36.04
CA ALA A 14 -40.00 -41.86 34.73
C ALA A 14 -38.49 -41.58 34.79
N LEU A 15 -37.68 -42.45 34.20
CA LEU A 15 -36.43 -42.06 33.54
C LEU A 15 -36.65 -42.07 32.02
N THR A 16 -36.80 -40.89 31.43
CA THR A 16 -36.70 -40.72 29.97
C THR A 16 -35.25 -40.94 29.53
N GLY A 17 -34.96 -42.12 29.00
CA GLY A 17 -33.63 -42.46 28.49
C GLY A 17 -33.25 -41.62 27.27
N VAL A 18 -32.10 -40.95 27.34
CA VAL A 18 -31.43 -40.38 26.16
C VAL A 18 -30.60 -41.49 25.51
N VAL A 19 -30.76 -41.68 24.20
CA VAL A 19 -30.06 -42.72 23.45
C VAL A 19 -28.56 -42.46 23.44
N LEU A 20 -27.78 -43.39 24.00
CA LEU A 20 -26.32 -43.33 24.01
C LEU A 20 -25.75 -43.78 22.65
N THR A 21 -25.77 -42.89 21.64
CA THR A 21 -25.01 -43.12 20.41
C THR A 21 -23.50 -43.10 20.72
N ALA A 22 -22.91 -44.29 20.79
CA ALA A 22 -21.49 -44.50 21.05
C ALA A 22 -20.64 -44.14 19.82
N THR A 23 -20.48 -42.84 19.56
CA THR A 23 -19.54 -42.34 18.55
C THR A 23 -18.12 -42.68 18.98
N LEU A 24 -17.50 -43.69 18.34
CA LEU A 24 -16.06 -43.90 18.43
C LEU A 24 -15.35 -42.71 17.76
N LEU A 25 -15.07 -41.68 18.57
CA LEU A 25 -14.01 -40.74 18.29
C LEU A 25 -12.71 -41.53 18.20
N ALA A 26 -12.24 -41.73 16.97
CA ALA A 26 -10.86 -42.15 16.73
C ALA A 26 -9.96 -41.08 17.36
N ALA A 27 -9.43 -41.36 18.55
CA ALA A 27 -8.53 -40.48 19.25
C ALA A 27 -7.22 -40.42 18.47
N SER A 28 -7.12 -39.42 17.58
CA SER A 28 -5.86 -39.05 16.92
C SER A 28 -4.76 -39.01 17.98
N PRO A 29 -3.64 -39.73 17.80
CA PRO A 29 -2.63 -39.80 18.84
C PRO A 29 -2.08 -38.41 19.09
N VAL A 30 -2.43 -37.85 20.26
CA VAL A 30 -1.85 -36.59 20.75
C VAL A 30 -0.36 -36.84 20.86
N ALA A 31 0.44 -36.25 19.97
CA ALA A 31 1.87 -36.44 19.93
C ALA A 31 2.44 -36.15 21.33
N ALA A 32 3.11 -37.14 21.92
CA ALA A 32 3.44 -37.14 23.34
C ALA A 32 4.24 -35.88 23.69
N GLN A 33 3.59 -34.96 24.43
CA GLN A 33 4.11 -33.62 24.68
C GLN A 33 5.45 -33.68 25.41
N VAL A 34 6.39 -32.81 25.04
CA VAL A 34 7.77 -32.89 25.52
C VAL A 34 7.82 -32.41 26.96
N SER A 35 7.81 -33.37 27.89
CA SER A 35 7.73 -33.09 29.32
C SER A 35 8.91 -32.25 29.81
N ILE A 36 8.60 -31.06 30.33
CA ILE A 36 9.56 -30.23 31.06
C ILE A 36 9.89 -30.93 32.38
N SER A 37 11.18 -31.10 32.64
CA SER A 37 11.71 -31.61 33.92
C SER A 37 11.86 -30.48 34.93
N ALA A 38 11.80 -30.79 36.23
CA ALA A 38 12.07 -29.81 37.27
C ALA A 38 13.53 -29.32 37.25
N PRO A 39 13.82 -28.09 37.72
CA PRO A 39 15.19 -27.63 37.96
C PRO A 39 15.95 -28.55 38.93
N ALA A 40 17.28 -28.58 38.83
CA ALA A 40 18.12 -29.44 39.67
C ALA A 40 17.85 -29.24 41.17
N GLY A 41 17.60 -30.33 41.89
CA GLY A 41 17.27 -30.35 43.32
C GLY A 41 15.83 -30.00 43.68
N TRP A 42 14.97 -29.65 42.72
CA TRP A 42 13.55 -29.35 42.97
C TRP A 42 12.70 -30.62 42.87
N LYS A 43 11.67 -30.73 43.73
CA LYS A 43 10.71 -31.83 43.68
C LYS A 43 9.64 -31.56 42.63
N THR A 44 9.15 -32.61 41.97
CA THR A 44 7.96 -32.54 41.12
C THR A 44 6.76 -33.12 41.87
N GLU A 45 5.70 -32.32 41.97
CA GLU A 45 4.36 -32.74 42.38
C GLU A 45 3.43 -32.71 41.15
N LEU A 46 2.30 -33.41 41.20
CA LEU A 46 1.19 -33.19 40.28
C LEU A 46 0.18 -32.24 40.93
N ALA A 47 -0.43 -31.35 40.14
CA ALA A 47 -1.57 -30.57 40.62
C ALA A 47 -2.75 -31.51 40.97
N ALA A 48 -3.54 -31.14 41.99
CA ALA A 48 -4.64 -31.98 42.49
C ALA A 48 -5.77 -32.27 41.48
N ASN A 49 -5.79 -31.54 40.35
CA ASN A 49 -6.69 -31.74 39.22
C ASN A 49 -5.99 -32.35 37.97
N GLY A 50 -4.75 -32.84 38.12
CA GLY A 50 -3.93 -33.39 37.04
C GLY A 50 -3.38 -32.38 36.01
N ALA A 51 -3.92 -31.16 35.96
CA ALA A 51 -3.74 -30.22 34.83
C ALA A 51 -2.40 -29.47 34.79
N ALA A 52 -1.45 -29.76 35.70
CA ALA A 52 -0.12 -29.15 35.70
C ALA A 52 0.90 -30.00 36.48
N LYS A 53 2.17 -29.90 36.07
CA LYS A 53 3.33 -30.38 36.83
C LYS A 53 3.85 -29.23 37.69
N VAL A 54 4.03 -29.47 38.99
CA VAL A 54 4.32 -28.41 39.96
C VAL A 54 5.71 -28.63 40.56
N PHE A 55 6.64 -27.71 40.28
CA PHE A 55 8.00 -27.77 40.80
C PHE A 55 8.11 -27.01 42.12
N VAL A 56 8.75 -27.64 43.12
CA VAL A 56 8.90 -27.10 44.46
C VAL A 56 10.38 -27.10 44.86
N PRO A 57 10.98 -25.95 45.21
CA PRO A 57 12.39 -25.88 45.60
C PRO A 57 12.64 -26.48 46.99
N PRO A 58 13.88 -26.92 47.27
CA PRO A 58 14.30 -27.28 48.62
C PRO A 58 14.44 -26.03 49.51
N GLY A 59 14.46 -26.22 50.83
CA GLY A 59 14.81 -25.15 51.78
C GLY A 59 13.74 -24.10 52.09
N LEU A 60 12.47 -24.37 51.79
CA LEU A 60 11.35 -23.53 52.23
C LEU A 60 11.16 -23.60 53.76
N GLN A 61 11.06 -22.45 54.41
CA GLN A 61 10.81 -22.35 55.86
C GLN A 61 9.31 -22.59 56.17
N ARG A 62 8.95 -22.89 57.43
CA ARG A 62 7.55 -23.13 57.83
C ARG A 62 6.68 -21.90 57.53
N GLY A 63 5.74 -22.05 56.59
CA GLY A 63 4.86 -20.97 56.13
C GLY A 63 5.32 -20.28 54.84
N GLU A 64 6.53 -20.55 54.34
CA GLU A 64 6.94 -20.10 52.99
C GLU A 64 6.29 -20.98 51.92
N VAL A 65 5.69 -20.34 50.91
CA VAL A 65 5.31 -20.99 49.66
C VAL A 65 6.24 -20.49 48.56
N PHE A 66 6.80 -21.42 47.79
CA PHE A 66 7.25 -21.16 46.43
C PHE A 66 6.94 -22.38 45.58
N LYS A 67 6.13 -22.24 44.52
CA LYS A 67 5.78 -23.34 43.61
C LYS A 67 5.68 -22.82 42.17
N VAL A 68 6.22 -23.56 41.20
CA VAL A 68 6.10 -23.23 39.77
C VAL A 68 5.27 -24.32 39.09
N ALA A 69 4.02 -24.00 38.76
CA ALA A 69 3.16 -24.86 37.97
C ALA A 69 3.47 -24.66 36.48
N VAL A 70 3.88 -25.73 35.80
CA VAL A 70 4.09 -25.78 34.35
C VAL A 70 2.94 -26.56 33.74
N PHE A 71 2.34 -26.00 32.70
CA PHE A 71 1.12 -26.50 32.07
C PHE A 71 1.45 -27.13 30.71
N ASP A 72 0.57 -28.00 30.27
CA ASP A 72 0.58 -28.53 28.91
C ASP A 72 0.08 -27.48 27.91
N SER A 73 0.43 -27.65 26.63
CA SER A 73 0.16 -26.64 25.61
C SER A 73 -1.35 -26.52 25.36
N ALA A 74 -1.85 -25.28 25.41
CA ALA A 74 -3.25 -24.96 25.21
C ALA A 74 -3.46 -24.18 23.89
N PRO A 75 -4.58 -24.36 23.18
CA PRO A 75 -4.85 -23.60 21.97
C PRO A 75 -5.23 -22.15 22.30
N LEU A 76 -4.79 -21.21 21.46
CA LEU A 76 -5.15 -19.80 21.53
C LEU A 76 -6.56 -19.52 20.99
N ASN A 77 -7.09 -20.39 20.12
CA ASN A 77 -8.42 -20.25 19.48
C ASN A 77 -8.64 -18.86 18.84
N GLY A 78 -7.60 -18.29 18.23
CA GLY A 78 -7.63 -16.97 17.59
C GLY A 78 -7.64 -15.77 18.55
N LYS A 79 -7.56 -15.97 19.86
CA LYS A 79 -7.51 -14.88 20.85
C LYS A 79 -6.10 -14.28 20.97
N PRO A 80 -5.96 -12.96 21.21
CA PRO A 80 -4.69 -12.37 21.60
C PRO A 80 -4.11 -13.00 22.87
N LEU A 81 -2.80 -13.17 22.95
CA LEU A 81 -2.10 -13.71 24.14
C LEU A 81 -2.45 -12.97 25.45
N THR A 82 -2.72 -11.66 25.36
CA THR A 82 -3.13 -10.82 26.49
C THR A 82 -4.56 -11.08 26.98
N GLU A 83 -5.46 -11.51 26.09
CA GLU A 83 -6.82 -11.94 26.43
C GLU A 83 -6.81 -13.37 26.97
N TRP A 84 -6.09 -14.27 26.28
CA TRP A 84 -5.86 -15.64 26.73
C TRP A 84 -5.31 -15.68 28.15
N LEU A 85 -4.30 -14.85 28.46
CA LEU A 85 -3.70 -14.81 29.80
C LEU A 85 -4.69 -14.32 30.87
N ARG A 86 -5.60 -13.39 30.55
CA ARG A 86 -6.66 -12.95 31.49
C ARG A 86 -7.63 -14.09 31.80
N ALA A 87 -8.03 -14.86 30.79
CA ALA A 87 -8.87 -16.04 30.99
C ALA A 87 -8.14 -17.14 31.79
N PHE A 88 -6.89 -17.42 31.45
CA PHE A 88 -6.05 -18.43 32.09
C PHE A 88 -5.73 -18.13 33.57
N ALA A 89 -5.59 -16.85 33.94
CA ALA A 89 -5.24 -16.45 35.30
C ALA A 89 -6.38 -16.62 36.32
N GLY A 90 -7.64 -16.69 35.85
CA GLY A 90 -8.84 -16.80 36.67
C GLY A 90 -9.49 -15.44 37.01
N PRO A 91 -10.68 -15.47 37.66
CA PRO A 91 -11.45 -14.27 37.96
C PRO A 91 -10.84 -13.41 39.08
N VAL A 92 -11.20 -12.13 39.10
CA VAL A 92 -10.91 -11.21 40.21
C VAL A 92 -11.98 -11.36 41.29
N GLY A 93 -11.59 -11.43 42.57
CA GLY A 93 -12.52 -11.54 43.70
C GLY A 93 -11.84 -11.88 45.02
N LYS A 94 -12.64 -12.03 46.09
CA LYS A 94 -12.16 -12.27 47.46
C LYS A 94 -12.03 -13.74 47.85
N SER A 95 -12.57 -14.67 47.05
CA SER A 95 -12.50 -16.11 47.32
C SER A 95 -11.07 -16.64 47.18
N PRO A 96 -10.62 -17.62 48.01
CA PRO A 96 -9.29 -18.21 47.85
C PRO A 96 -9.07 -18.79 46.44
N GLY A 97 -7.96 -18.43 45.82
CA GLY A 97 -7.63 -18.77 44.42
C GLY A 97 -8.03 -17.73 43.38
N ASN A 98 -8.86 -16.73 43.73
CA ASN A 98 -9.16 -15.61 42.83
C ASN A 98 -8.07 -14.53 42.90
N LEU A 99 -7.91 -13.76 41.83
CA LEU A 99 -7.03 -12.59 41.78
C LEU A 99 -7.57 -11.48 42.70
N THR A 100 -6.69 -10.84 43.49
CA THR A 100 -7.10 -9.69 44.33
C THR A 100 -7.36 -8.43 43.52
N ALA A 101 -6.72 -8.31 42.36
CA ALA A 101 -6.88 -7.23 41.38
C ALA A 101 -6.53 -7.75 39.96
N PRO A 102 -6.95 -7.07 38.87
CA PRO A 102 -6.56 -7.44 37.52
C PRO A 102 -5.02 -7.49 37.35
N LEU A 103 -4.51 -8.46 36.59
CA LEU A 103 -3.08 -8.59 36.33
C LEU A 103 -2.51 -7.32 35.65
N LYS A 104 -1.31 -6.91 36.07
CA LYS A 104 -0.41 -6.11 35.23
C LYS A 104 0.13 -7.04 34.14
N ILE A 105 -0.14 -6.74 32.88
CA ILE A 105 0.26 -7.58 31.74
C ILE A 105 1.22 -6.81 30.85
N GLU A 106 2.31 -7.47 30.46
CA GLU A 106 3.34 -6.94 29.56
C GLU A 106 3.57 -7.94 28.42
N THR A 107 3.88 -7.46 27.22
CA THR A 107 4.16 -8.31 26.04
C THR A 107 5.53 -8.00 25.47
N LYS A 108 6.17 -9.02 24.88
CA LYS A 108 7.44 -8.92 24.18
C LYS A 108 7.31 -9.55 22.79
N ASN A 109 7.61 -8.76 21.77
CA ASN A 109 7.64 -9.13 20.34
C ASN A 109 6.33 -9.78 19.80
N GLY A 110 5.20 -9.63 20.50
CA GLY A 110 3.93 -10.30 20.14
C GLY A 110 3.86 -11.79 20.49
N GLU A 111 4.99 -12.49 20.58
CA GLU A 111 5.11 -13.93 20.83
C GLU A 111 5.09 -14.32 22.32
N THR A 112 5.46 -13.40 23.21
CA THR A 112 5.57 -13.66 24.66
C THR A 112 4.72 -12.69 25.47
N VAL A 113 4.04 -13.21 26.48
CA VAL A 113 3.24 -12.43 27.45
C VAL A 113 3.65 -12.77 28.88
N TYR A 114 3.74 -11.74 29.72
CA TYR A 114 4.00 -11.83 31.15
C TYR A 114 2.81 -11.24 31.91
N GLY A 115 2.49 -11.81 33.08
CA GLY A 115 1.45 -11.28 33.96
C GLY A 115 1.89 -11.30 35.41
N THR A 116 1.72 -10.20 36.13
CA THR A 116 2.00 -10.11 37.57
C THR A 116 0.79 -9.60 38.36
N GLY A 117 0.64 -10.11 39.58
CA GLY A 117 -0.45 -9.76 40.49
C GLY A 117 -0.38 -10.56 41.78
N ALA A 118 -1.52 -10.73 42.44
CA ALA A 118 -1.64 -11.59 43.61
C ALA A 118 -2.98 -12.36 43.64
N TYR A 119 -2.96 -13.55 44.24
CA TYR A 119 -4.16 -14.31 44.59
C TYR A 119 -4.51 -14.11 46.08
N ALA A 120 -5.81 -14.16 46.38
CA ALA A 120 -6.29 -14.42 47.73
C ALA A 120 -5.92 -15.86 48.11
N GLY A 121 -5.20 -16.02 49.22
CA GLY A 121 -4.87 -17.32 49.80
C GLY A 121 -5.88 -17.73 50.89
N PRO A 122 -5.73 -18.95 51.45
CA PRO A 122 -6.48 -19.37 52.63
C PRO A 122 -6.28 -18.40 53.80
N ASN A 123 -7.29 -18.28 54.66
CA ASN A 123 -7.23 -17.53 55.92
C ASN A 123 -6.77 -16.06 55.77
N GLY A 124 -7.09 -15.40 54.65
CA GLY A 124 -6.76 -13.99 54.40
C GLY A 124 -5.29 -13.74 54.00
N THR A 125 -4.50 -14.78 53.77
CA THR A 125 -3.13 -14.64 53.24
C THR A 125 -3.14 -14.09 51.80
N VAL A 126 -2.05 -13.46 51.38
CA VAL A 126 -1.88 -12.95 50.00
C VAL A 126 -0.68 -13.65 49.36
N LEU A 127 -0.90 -14.25 48.19
CA LEU A 127 0.13 -14.96 47.43
C LEU A 127 0.48 -14.18 46.18
N GLY A 128 1.75 -13.79 46.02
CA GLY A 128 2.24 -13.21 44.77
C GLY A 128 2.18 -14.24 43.64
N VAL A 129 1.78 -13.79 42.45
CA VAL A 129 1.71 -14.63 41.25
C VAL A 129 2.42 -13.98 40.07
N LEU A 130 3.24 -14.78 39.39
CA LEU A 130 3.86 -14.47 38.10
C LEU A 130 3.42 -15.52 37.08
N PHE A 131 2.97 -15.05 35.93
CA PHE A 131 2.66 -15.84 34.75
C PHE A 131 3.64 -15.53 33.63
N MET A 132 3.94 -16.54 32.82
CA MET A 132 4.55 -16.38 31.50
C MET A 132 3.84 -17.30 30.52
N GLY A 133 3.51 -16.78 29.32
CA GLY A 133 3.00 -17.55 28.19
C GLY A 133 3.82 -17.24 26.93
N ILE A 134 4.10 -18.27 26.12
CA ILE A 134 4.81 -18.15 24.84
C ILE A 134 3.98 -18.83 23.74
N SER A 135 3.76 -18.15 22.62
CA SER A 135 3.32 -18.76 21.37
C SER A 135 4.28 -18.38 20.24
N LEU A 136 4.83 -19.38 19.55
CA LEU A 136 5.73 -19.20 18.38
C LEU A 136 5.05 -19.61 17.06
N ASP A 137 4.02 -20.45 17.14
CA ASP A 137 3.23 -20.92 16.00
C ASP A 137 1.94 -20.11 15.76
N GLY A 138 1.57 -19.22 16.71
CA GLY A 138 0.34 -18.43 16.69
C GLY A 138 -0.94 -19.21 17.02
N ASN A 139 -0.84 -20.53 17.23
CA ASN A 139 -1.97 -21.44 17.44
C ASN A 139 -2.02 -22.00 18.86
N ASN A 140 -0.86 -22.28 19.45
CA ASN A 140 -0.71 -22.89 20.76
C ASN A 140 0.11 -21.99 21.68
N VAL A 141 -0.16 -22.06 22.99
CA VAL A 141 0.59 -21.35 24.02
C VAL A 141 1.10 -22.31 25.09
N HIS A 142 2.39 -22.19 25.40
CA HIS A 142 3.07 -22.90 26.47
C HIS A 142 3.20 -21.94 27.65
N ALA A 143 2.80 -22.36 28.85
CA ALA A 143 2.71 -21.46 30.00
C ALA A 143 3.21 -22.05 31.31
N PHE A 144 3.70 -21.18 32.19
CA PHE A 144 3.91 -21.48 33.60
C PHE A 144 3.30 -20.38 34.50
N ARG A 145 3.03 -20.77 35.75
CA ARG A 145 2.60 -19.89 36.84
C ARG A 145 3.46 -20.15 38.08
N ALA A 146 4.26 -19.16 38.47
CA ALA A 146 4.96 -19.16 39.76
C ALA A 146 4.09 -18.52 40.84
N LEU A 147 4.00 -19.17 42.00
CA LEU A 147 3.26 -18.73 43.19
C LEU A 147 4.20 -18.62 44.39
N PHE A 148 4.11 -17.53 45.15
CA PHE A 148 5.03 -17.27 46.26
C PHE A 148 4.43 -16.44 47.40
N THR A 149 4.92 -16.66 48.62
CA THR A 149 4.64 -15.81 49.80
C THR A 149 5.65 -14.67 49.93
N GLY A 150 5.18 -13.48 50.30
CA GLY A 150 6.01 -12.33 50.66
C GLY A 150 6.57 -11.54 49.47
N GLN A 151 7.16 -10.39 49.77
CA GLN A 151 7.72 -9.47 48.77
C GLN A 151 9.11 -9.94 48.29
N ASN A 152 9.21 -10.34 47.02
CA ASN A 152 10.41 -10.53 46.18
C ASN A 152 11.58 -11.42 46.67
N ARG A 153 11.71 -11.74 47.97
CA ARG A 153 12.84 -12.52 48.53
C ARG A 153 12.95 -13.92 47.94
N LEU A 154 11.82 -14.59 47.73
CA LEU A 154 11.79 -15.97 47.23
C LEU A 154 11.99 -16.05 45.72
N THR A 155 11.49 -15.07 44.96
CA THR A 155 11.78 -14.97 43.52
C THR A 155 13.26 -14.65 43.26
N GLU A 156 13.93 -13.94 44.18
CA GLU A 156 15.39 -13.77 44.15
C GLU A 156 16.13 -15.08 44.50
N ARG A 157 15.83 -15.68 45.67
CA ARG A 157 16.46 -16.94 46.14
C ARG A 157 16.37 -18.07 45.11
N TYR A 158 15.26 -18.15 44.38
CA TYR A 158 14.99 -19.22 43.41
C TYR A 158 15.07 -18.76 41.94
N ARG A 159 15.67 -17.59 41.67
CA ARG A 159 15.81 -16.97 40.34
C ARG A 159 16.33 -17.93 39.28
N GLU A 160 17.41 -18.65 39.56
CA GLU A 160 18.05 -19.54 38.58
C GLU A 160 17.19 -20.78 38.26
N GLY A 161 16.38 -21.28 39.20
CA GLY A 161 15.42 -22.35 38.92
C GLY A 161 14.21 -21.88 38.11
N LEU A 162 13.75 -20.64 38.35
CA LEU A 162 12.71 -20.00 37.53
C LEU A 162 13.21 -19.73 36.09
N LYS A 163 14.46 -19.28 35.95
CA LYS A 163 15.18 -19.11 34.68
C LYS A 163 15.39 -20.45 33.96
N ALA A 164 15.81 -21.50 34.65
CA ALA A 164 15.91 -22.85 34.08
C ALA A 164 14.55 -23.36 33.57
N THR A 165 13.48 -23.17 34.35
CA THR A 165 12.11 -23.50 33.94
C THR A 165 11.68 -22.69 32.70
N THR A 166 12.05 -21.41 32.65
CA THR A 166 11.80 -20.53 31.50
C THR A 166 12.53 -21.02 30.25
N VAL A 167 13.82 -21.35 30.36
CA VAL A 167 14.63 -21.90 29.25
C VAL A 167 14.08 -23.25 28.78
N ALA A 168 13.67 -24.13 29.69
CA ALA A 168 13.03 -25.39 29.35
C ALA A 168 11.68 -25.17 28.63
N MET A 169 10.89 -24.19 29.05
CA MET A 169 9.63 -23.83 28.37
C MET A 169 9.86 -23.20 26.99
N VAL A 170 10.84 -22.30 26.83
CA VAL A 170 11.26 -21.77 25.53
C VAL A 170 11.75 -22.90 24.62
N THR A 171 12.51 -23.85 25.15
CA THR A 171 13.04 -25.00 24.39
C THR A 171 11.92 -25.96 23.98
N ARG A 172 10.97 -26.23 24.88
CA ARG A 172 9.73 -26.98 24.57
C ARG A 172 8.93 -26.26 23.48
N ALA A 173 8.67 -24.97 23.63
CA ALA A 173 7.94 -24.17 22.65
C ALA A 173 8.63 -24.17 21.27
N LYS A 174 9.96 -24.00 21.22
CA LYS A 174 10.74 -24.11 19.98
C LYS A 174 10.69 -25.52 19.38
N LYS A 175 10.67 -26.59 20.18
CA LYS A 175 10.59 -27.98 19.70
C LYS A 175 9.17 -28.38 19.25
N GLU A 176 8.13 -27.90 19.93
CA GLU A 176 6.73 -28.18 19.58
C GLU A 176 6.27 -27.31 18.39
N ALA A 177 6.62 -26.01 18.35
CA ALA A 177 6.49 -25.20 17.13
C ALA A 177 7.41 -25.67 15.98
N GLY A 178 8.54 -26.31 16.32
CA GLY A 178 9.42 -27.03 15.39
C GLY A 178 8.85 -28.39 14.92
N SER A 179 7.88 -28.95 15.64
CA SER A 179 7.07 -30.08 15.16
C SER A 179 5.92 -29.59 14.28
N SER A 180 5.44 -28.36 14.53
CA SER A 180 4.57 -27.58 13.63
C SER A 180 5.32 -26.86 12.51
N MET A 181 6.63 -27.10 12.30
CA MET A 181 7.40 -26.32 11.33
C MET A 181 7.04 -26.69 9.89
N VAL A 182 6.63 -25.65 9.17
CA VAL A 182 6.75 -25.52 7.72
C VAL A 182 8.10 -26.10 7.24
N VAL A 183 8.03 -26.93 6.19
CA VAL A 183 9.17 -27.64 5.57
C VAL A 183 10.42 -26.75 5.47
N VAL A 184 11.55 -27.24 5.99
CA VAL A 184 12.83 -26.54 5.98
C VAL A 184 13.15 -26.03 4.57
N PRO A 185 13.43 -24.73 4.37
CA PRO A 185 13.66 -24.17 3.04
C PRO A 185 14.75 -24.91 2.23
N ALA A 186 15.79 -25.45 2.87
CA ALA A 186 16.83 -26.24 2.19
C ALA A 186 16.32 -27.57 1.59
N THR A 187 15.30 -28.21 2.17
CA THR A 187 14.62 -29.36 1.53
C THR A 187 13.63 -28.92 0.45
N VAL A 188 13.02 -27.74 0.60
CA VAL A 188 12.19 -27.13 -0.46
C VAL A 188 13.04 -26.85 -1.71
N ALA A 189 14.23 -26.29 -1.56
CA ALA A 189 15.17 -26.01 -2.65
C ALA A 189 15.54 -27.26 -3.46
N LYS A 190 15.82 -28.38 -2.77
CA LYS A 190 16.17 -29.67 -3.38
C LYS A 190 14.99 -30.35 -4.09
N ALA A 191 13.75 -30.07 -3.66
CA ALA A 191 12.53 -30.62 -4.23
C ALA A 191 11.85 -29.71 -5.28
N MET A 192 12.48 -28.58 -5.64
CA MET A 192 11.89 -27.56 -6.50
C MET A 192 12.29 -27.71 -7.97
N LYS A 193 11.32 -27.93 -8.85
CA LYS A 193 11.52 -27.77 -10.31
C LYS A 193 11.44 -26.28 -10.65
N ARG A 194 12.60 -25.66 -10.92
CA ARG A 194 12.70 -24.25 -11.32
C ARG A 194 12.11 -24.02 -12.72
N GLY A 195 11.65 -22.80 -13.00
CA GLY A 195 11.14 -22.38 -14.31
C GLY A 195 9.65 -22.67 -14.58
N GLY A 196 9.24 -22.48 -15.83
CA GLY A 196 7.86 -22.64 -16.31
C GLY A 196 7.06 -21.34 -16.36
N ALA A 197 5.74 -21.45 -16.52
CA ALA A 197 4.85 -20.29 -16.55
C ALA A 197 4.67 -19.67 -15.15
N LEU A 198 4.97 -18.37 -15.04
CA LEU A 198 4.68 -17.58 -13.84
C LEU A 198 3.17 -17.42 -13.66
N VAL A 199 2.68 -17.72 -12.46
CA VAL A 199 1.27 -17.59 -12.08
C VAL A 199 1.08 -16.32 -11.25
N PRO A 200 0.38 -15.29 -11.74
CA PRO A 200 0.01 -14.12 -10.95
C PRO A 200 -0.88 -14.47 -9.76
N GLY A 201 -0.79 -13.69 -8.69
CA GLY A 201 -1.51 -13.89 -7.44
C GLY A 201 -0.64 -13.62 -6.22
N VAL A 202 -1.07 -14.16 -5.08
CA VAL A 202 -0.45 -13.94 -3.77
C VAL A 202 0.46 -15.12 -3.43
N TYR A 203 1.68 -14.83 -3.01
CA TYR A 203 2.65 -15.78 -2.49
C TYR A 203 2.96 -15.42 -1.04
N ALA A 204 2.68 -16.32 -0.11
CA ALA A 204 2.82 -16.09 1.32
C ALA A 204 3.83 -17.05 1.95
N GLY A 205 4.60 -16.59 2.93
CA GLY A 205 5.55 -17.44 3.64
C GLY A 205 6.53 -16.69 4.51
N ASN A 206 7.67 -17.32 4.75
CA ASN A 206 8.61 -16.97 5.79
C ASN A 206 10.01 -16.72 5.21
N GLN A 207 10.72 -15.74 5.78
CA GLN A 207 12.18 -15.61 5.67
C GLN A 207 12.81 -16.04 7.00
N TYR A 208 13.87 -16.84 6.92
CA TYR A 208 14.70 -17.29 8.03
C TYR A 208 16.13 -16.76 7.86
N ARG A 209 16.87 -16.66 8.97
CA ARG A 209 18.33 -16.56 9.00
C ARG A 209 18.86 -17.80 9.70
N ASP A 210 19.53 -18.65 8.94
CA ASP A 210 20.02 -19.98 9.30
C ASP A 210 18.92 -20.94 9.79
N GLN A 211 18.46 -20.78 11.04
CA GLN A 211 17.29 -21.47 11.61
C GLN A 211 16.32 -20.54 12.37
N GLU A 212 16.65 -19.26 12.54
CA GLU A 212 15.80 -18.27 13.22
C GLU A 212 14.78 -17.66 12.24
N LEU A 213 13.51 -17.53 12.66
CA LEU A 213 12.46 -16.88 11.85
C LEU A 213 12.67 -15.36 11.90
N MET A 214 12.95 -14.75 10.75
CA MET A 214 13.20 -13.31 10.64
C MET A 214 11.94 -12.48 10.39
N ARG A 215 11.03 -12.99 9.54
CA ARG A 215 9.75 -12.34 9.21
C ARG A 215 8.79 -13.29 8.48
N ARG A 216 7.49 -13.06 8.65
CA ARG A 216 6.43 -13.61 7.77
C ARG A 216 5.89 -12.49 6.90
N PHE A 217 5.68 -12.75 5.61
CA PHE A 217 5.29 -11.70 4.65
C PHE A 217 4.59 -12.27 3.40
N ARG A 218 4.06 -11.38 2.57
CA ARG A 218 3.40 -11.71 1.29
C ARG A 218 4.00 -10.93 0.13
N VAL A 219 4.08 -11.58 -1.03
CA VAL A 219 4.38 -10.97 -2.32
C VAL A 219 3.17 -11.13 -3.23
N TYR A 220 2.67 -10.01 -3.73
CA TYR A 220 1.66 -9.94 -4.78
C TYR A 220 2.37 -9.84 -6.12
N LEU A 221 2.08 -10.75 -7.06
CA LEU A 221 2.55 -10.72 -8.44
C LEU A 221 1.35 -10.48 -9.38
N TYR A 222 1.46 -9.51 -10.30
CA TYR A 222 0.36 -9.09 -11.16
C TYR A 222 0.53 -9.55 -12.62
N PRO A 223 -0.57 -9.76 -13.39
CA PRO A 223 -0.49 -10.20 -14.79
C PRO A 223 0.26 -9.25 -15.73
N ASN A 224 0.43 -7.98 -15.34
CA ASN A 224 1.17 -6.97 -16.09
C ASN A 224 2.65 -6.88 -15.71
N GLY A 225 3.17 -7.80 -14.88
CA GLY A 225 4.56 -7.82 -14.45
C GLY A 225 4.90 -6.93 -13.25
N GLU A 226 3.92 -6.24 -12.64
CA GLU A 226 4.16 -5.53 -11.37
C GLU A 226 4.26 -6.48 -10.17
N TYR A 227 4.85 -6.00 -9.08
CA TYR A 227 4.81 -6.63 -7.75
C TYR A 227 4.45 -5.64 -6.63
N ARG A 228 4.03 -6.19 -5.49
CA ARG A 228 3.85 -5.50 -4.19
C ARG A 228 4.31 -6.43 -3.05
N VAL A 229 4.99 -5.90 -2.04
CA VAL A 229 5.33 -6.65 -0.81
C VAL A 229 4.55 -6.12 0.38
N CYS A 230 3.93 -7.02 1.14
CA CYS A 230 3.12 -6.72 2.33
C CYS A 230 3.58 -7.56 3.53
N ASP A 231 3.27 -7.12 4.74
CA ASP A 231 3.45 -7.92 5.96
C ASP A 231 2.45 -9.08 6.07
N GLU A 232 2.53 -9.87 7.15
CA GLU A 232 1.59 -10.96 7.43
C GLU A 232 0.13 -10.50 7.66
N ASN A 233 -0.10 -9.20 7.84
CA ASN A 233 -1.41 -8.58 8.02
C ASN A 233 -1.90 -7.86 6.74
N ASP A 234 -1.26 -8.12 5.61
CA ASP A 234 -1.56 -7.54 4.28
C ASP A 234 -1.27 -6.05 4.11
N LYS A 235 -0.56 -5.45 5.07
CA LYS A 235 -0.18 -4.03 5.04
C LYS A 235 1.07 -3.84 4.17
N ASP A 236 1.02 -2.91 3.23
CA ASP A 236 2.11 -2.62 2.31
C ASP A 236 3.36 -2.11 3.03
N TYR A 237 4.53 -2.65 2.66
CA TYR A 237 5.79 -2.03 3.04
C TYR A 237 6.07 -0.81 2.17
N LYS A 238 6.49 0.29 2.81
CA LYS A 238 6.69 1.58 2.14
C LYS A 238 7.84 1.47 1.13
N TYR A 239 7.53 1.73 -0.14
CA TYR A 239 8.42 1.65 -1.31
C TYR A 239 8.69 0.24 -1.90
N ASN A 240 8.15 -0.84 -1.35
CA ASN A 240 8.36 -2.20 -1.86
C ASN A 240 7.34 -2.60 -2.95
N THR A 241 7.36 -1.86 -4.05
CA THR A 241 6.53 -2.07 -5.26
C THR A 241 7.34 -1.75 -6.50
N GLY A 242 7.25 -2.56 -7.56
CA GLY A 242 8.00 -2.33 -8.80
C GLY A 242 7.62 -3.31 -9.90
N GLU A 243 8.50 -3.46 -10.89
CA GLU A 243 8.38 -4.44 -11.98
C GLU A 243 9.26 -5.67 -11.69
N ILE A 244 8.77 -6.87 -12.00
CA ILE A 244 9.55 -8.10 -11.89
C ILE A 244 10.47 -8.29 -13.09
N ASN A 245 11.59 -8.98 -12.87
CA ASN A 245 12.41 -9.53 -13.94
C ASN A 245 12.40 -11.06 -13.82
N TYR A 246 11.83 -11.76 -14.81
CA TYR A 246 11.61 -13.20 -14.77
C TYR A 246 12.16 -13.91 -16.02
N ASN A 247 12.90 -15.00 -15.81
CA ASN A 247 13.36 -15.89 -16.87
C ASN A 247 12.63 -17.26 -16.76
N PRO A 248 11.76 -17.63 -17.71
CA PRO A 248 10.95 -18.86 -17.63
C PRO A 248 11.77 -20.15 -17.76
N ASN A 249 12.97 -20.10 -18.34
CA ASN A 249 13.79 -21.30 -18.59
C ASN A 249 14.64 -21.68 -17.37
N SER A 250 15.26 -20.69 -16.73
CA SER A 250 16.08 -20.89 -15.52
C SER A 250 15.29 -20.75 -14.21
N GLY A 251 14.11 -20.14 -14.28
CA GLY A 251 13.31 -19.79 -13.10
C GLY A 251 13.81 -18.58 -12.32
N LYS A 252 14.92 -17.93 -12.71
CA LYS A 252 15.41 -16.71 -12.03
C LYS A 252 14.30 -15.65 -11.97
N LEU A 253 14.00 -15.17 -10.77
CA LEU A 253 12.96 -14.18 -10.51
C LEU A 253 13.51 -13.09 -9.58
N THR A 254 13.64 -11.87 -10.08
CA THR A 254 13.98 -10.68 -9.28
C THR A 254 12.71 -9.88 -9.01
N ILE A 255 12.51 -9.55 -7.73
CA ILE A 255 11.38 -8.81 -7.17
C ILE A 255 11.96 -7.63 -6.36
N ASP A 256 12.46 -7.88 -5.14
CA ASP A 256 12.82 -6.83 -4.18
C ASP A 256 14.07 -7.22 -3.37
N SER A 257 15.09 -6.34 -3.39
CA SER A 257 16.36 -6.56 -2.68
C SER A 257 16.24 -6.46 -1.16
N SER A 258 15.21 -5.78 -0.63
CA SER A 258 14.99 -5.60 0.83
C SER A 258 14.51 -6.88 1.55
N PHE A 259 14.23 -7.93 0.77
CA PHE A 259 13.75 -9.24 1.19
C PHE A 259 14.60 -10.39 0.61
N ASP A 260 15.79 -10.07 0.08
CA ASP A 260 16.69 -11.00 -0.63
C ASP A 260 16.05 -11.68 -1.86
N LEU A 261 14.95 -11.14 -2.38
CA LEU A 261 14.23 -11.65 -3.54
C LEU A 261 14.81 -11.09 -4.84
N THR A 262 16.11 -11.26 -5.05
CA THR A 262 16.84 -10.67 -6.18
C THR A 262 17.87 -11.62 -6.79
N ASN A 263 18.31 -11.29 -7.99
CA ASN A 263 19.44 -11.89 -8.71
C ASN A 263 20.15 -10.76 -9.46
N SER A 264 21.47 -10.81 -9.58
CA SER A 264 22.21 -9.90 -10.46
C SER A 264 21.88 -10.14 -11.94
N ARG A 265 22.22 -9.15 -12.78
CA ARG A 265 22.19 -9.27 -14.24
C ARG A 265 23.56 -9.59 -14.85
N SER A 266 24.64 -9.52 -14.06
CA SER A 266 26.03 -9.57 -14.54
C SER A 266 26.92 -10.54 -13.77
N ASP A 267 26.43 -11.19 -12.73
CA ASP A 267 27.20 -12.04 -11.81
C ASP A 267 26.38 -13.28 -11.46
N SER A 268 26.94 -14.47 -11.72
CA SER A 268 26.29 -15.77 -11.47
C SER A 268 26.28 -16.16 -9.99
N ASP A 269 27.22 -15.64 -9.21
CA ASP A 269 27.42 -16.05 -7.82
C ASP A 269 26.45 -15.30 -6.89
N THR A 270 25.60 -14.45 -7.48
CA THR A 270 24.53 -13.69 -6.83
C THR A 270 23.12 -14.02 -7.36
N ASP A 271 22.95 -15.23 -7.91
CA ASP A 271 21.66 -15.80 -8.31
C ASP A 271 20.91 -16.41 -7.11
N PHE A 272 20.28 -15.56 -6.29
CA PHE A 272 19.66 -15.98 -5.03
C PHE A 272 18.20 -16.42 -5.15
N CYS A 273 17.41 -15.89 -6.08
CA CYS A 273 15.94 -15.96 -6.05
C CYS A 273 15.30 -16.59 -7.30
N PHE A 274 14.52 -17.65 -7.08
CA PHE A 274 13.95 -18.51 -8.13
C PHE A 274 12.45 -18.72 -7.96
N TYR A 275 11.79 -18.99 -9.07
CA TYR A 275 10.41 -19.43 -9.17
C TYR A 275 10.31 -20.79 -9.87
N GLY A 276 9.26 -21.54 -9.54
CA GLY A 276 8.98 -22.82 -10.16
C GLY A 276 7.81 -23.56 -9.53
N ARG A 277 7.97 -24.87 -9.36
CA ARG A 277 7.02 -25.78 -8.72
C ARG A 277 7.69 -26.61 -7.63
N ASP A 278 6.95 -26.91 -6.57
CA ASP A 278 7.36 -27.96 -5.62
C ASP A 278 7.06 -29.36 -6.17
N SER A 279 7.42 -30.40 -5.40
CA SER A 279 7.21 -31.80 -5.75
C SER A 279 5.73 -32.21 -5.92
N ALA A 280 4.78 -31.40 -5.42
CA ALA A 280 3.34 -31.57 -5.61
C ALA A 280 2.80 -30.75 -6.80
N GLY A 281 3.68 -30.16 -7.61
CA GLY A 281 3.30 -29.36 -8.77
C GLY A 281 2.71 -27.98 -8.43
N LYS A 282 2.89 -27.49 -7.18
CA LYS A 282 2.29 -26.23 -6.73
C LYS A 282 3.24 -25.03 -6.91
N PRO A 283 2.76 -23.83 -7.26
CA PRO A 283 3.64 -22.68 -7.49
C PRO A 283 4.36 -22.20 -6.22
N LEU A 284 5.64 -21.89 -6.38
CA LEU A 284 6.59 -21.62 -5.31
C LEU A 284 7.62 -20.56 -5.74
N ILE A 285 7.92 -19.62 -4.85
CA ILE A 285 9.11 -18.77 -4.89
C ILE A 285 10.07 -19.26 -3.79
N TYR A 286 11.36 -19.35 -4.12
CA TYR A 286 12.43 -19.69 -3.21
C TYR A 286 13.55 -18.65 -3.32
N ALA A 287 14.16 -18.27 -2.20
CA ALA A 287 15.44 -17.54 -2.23
C ALA A 287 16.41 -18.03 -1.16
N GLU A 288 17.70 -18.04 -1.47
CA GLU A 288 18.78 -18.34 -0.53
C GLU A 288 20.00 -17.45 -0.82
N ASN A 289 20.46 -16.71 0.19
CA ASN A 289 21.59 -15.78 0.10
C ASN A 289 22.46 -15.90 1.37
N ASN A 290 23.78 -15.93 1.22
CA ASN A 290 24.72 -15.98 2.34
C ASN A 290 25.61 -14.73 2.36
N HIS A 291 25.26 -13.76 3.21
CA HIS A 291 26.00 -12.50 3.38
C HIS A 291 27.30 -12.65 4.20
N GLY A 292 27.86 -13.86 4.32
CA GLY A 292 29.03 -14.19 5.16
C GLY A 292 28.76 -14.16 6.68
N ILE A 293 27.71 -13.47 7.10
CA ILE A 293 27.26 -13.34 8.50
C ILE A 293 26.06 -14.25 8.85
N GLY A 294 25.71 -15.18 7.97
CA GLY A 294 24.56 -16.10 8.12
C GLY A 294 23.74 -16.22 6.84
N THR A 295 23.04 -17.35 6.69
CA THR A 295 22.32 -17.70 5.46
C THR A 295 20.85 -17.31 5.55
N TYR A 296 20.43 -16.34 4.76
CA TYR A 296 19.04 -15.95 4.62
C TYR A 296 18.34 -16.92 3.67
N ARG A 297 17.19 -17.45 4.09
CA ARG A 297 16.39 -18.43 3.32
C ARG A 297 14.91 -18.07 3.33
N THR A 298 14.32 -17.90 2.16
CA THR A 298 12.92 -17.55 1.98
C THR A 298 12.19 -18.63 1.17
N ALA A 299 10.98 -18.99 1.60
CA ALA A 299 10.07 -19.83 0.82
C ALA A 299 8.66 -19.27 0.87
N LEU A 300 8.12 -18.87 -0.29
CA LEU A 300 6.77 -18.31 -0.43
C LEU A 300 5.91 -19.22 -1.31
N ARG A 301 4.78 -19.68 -0.78
CA ARG A 301 3.85 -20.60 -1.43
C ARG A 301 2.65 -19.85 -1.97
N TYR A 302 2.12 -20.29 -3.11
CA TYR A 302 0.92 -19.69 -3.69
C TYR A 302 -0.29 -19.82 -2.76
N ALA A 303 -0.87 -18.67 -2.39
CA ALA A 303 -2.00 -18.54 -1.47
C ALA A 303 -3.33 -18.23 -2.19
N GLY A 304 -3.30 -17.95 -3.49
CA GLY A 304 -4.49 -17.70 -4.31
C GLY A 304 -4.34 -16.51 -5.27
N ALA A 305 -5.37 -16.26 -6.07
CA ALA A 305 -5.40 -15.10 -6.97
C ALA A 305 -5.58 -13.79 -6.17
N THR A 306 -4.92 -12.71 -6.60
CA THR A 306 -5.15 -11.38 -6.01
C THR A 306 -6.47 -10.79 -6.48
N LYS A 307 -7.21 -10.18 -5.54
CA LYS A 307 -8.35 -9.28 -5.82
C LYS A 307 -7.96 -7.79 -5.71
N ARG A 308 -6.76 -7.50 -5.18
CA ARG A 308 -6.23 -6.13 -5.09
C ARG A 308 -5.78 -5.69 -6.49
N PRO A 309 -6.01 -4.43 -6.91
CA PRO A 309 -5.39 -3.86 -8.10
C PRO A 309 -3.86 -3.78 -7.96
N SER A 310 -3.16 -3.65 -9.09
CA SER A 310 -1.70 -3.43 -9.12
C SER A 310 -1.33 -1.99 -8.76
N PRO A 311 -0.06 -1.68 -8.41
CA PRO A 311 0.36 -0.32 -8.06
C PRO A 311 0.07 0.72 -9.15
N ASN A 312 0.35 0.42 -10.43
CA ASN A 312 -0.03 1.28 -11.54
C ASN A 312 -1.55 1.27 -11.79
N GLY A 313 -2.25 0.16 -11.52
CA GLY A 313 -3.72 0.12 -11.54
C GLY A 313 -4.36 1.07 -10.54
N GLU A 314 -3.86 1.11 -9.30
CA GLU A 314 -4.26 2.06 -8.25
C GLU A 314 -3.95 3.50 -8.66
N LYS A 315 -2.75 3.74 -9.22
CA LYS A 315 -2.33 5.06 -9.73
C LYS A 315 -3.22 5.55 -10.88
N LEU A 316 -3.58 4.68 -11.82
CA LEU A 316 -4.47 5.00 -12.94
C LEU A 316 -5.92 5.22 -12.48
N ALA A 317 -6.44 4.37 -11.59
CA ALA A 317 -7.77 4.55 -11.01
C ALA A 317 -7.87 5.85 -10.21
N LYS A 318 -6.85 6.18 -9.41
CA LYS A 318 -6.76 7.47 -8.70
C LYS A 318 -6.68 8.65 -9.66
N ALA A 319 -5.83 8.58 -10.70
CA ALA A 319 -5.72 9.64 -11.69
C ALA A 319 -7.03 9.85 -12.48
N ALA A 320 -7.77 8.78 -12.79
CA ALA A 320 -9.08 8.85 -13.43
C ALA A 320 -10.14 9.46 -12.49
N ALA A 321 -10.17 9.06 -11.22
CA ALA A 321 -11.05 9.64 -10.20
C ALA A 321 -10.75 11.12 -9.96
N GLU A 322 -9.48 11.52 -9.91
CA GLU A 322 -9.08 12.93 -9.83
C GLU A 322 -9.44 13.71 -11.09
N ALA A 323 -9.34 13.12 -12.28
CA ALA A 323 -9.73 13.75 -13.54
C ALA A 323 -11.24 13.98 -13.63
N GLU A 324 -12.06 12.99 -13.23
CA GLU A 324 -13.52 13.13 -13.19
C GLU A 324 -13.98 14.06 -12.04
N ALA A 325 -13.26 14.09 -10.91
CA ALA A 325 -13.51 15.06 -9.84
C ALA A 325 -13.22 16.51 -10.27
N LYS A 326 -12.15 16.72 -11.07
CA LYS A 326 -11.78 18.01 -11.69
C LYS A 326 -12.62 18.37 -12.92
N ARG A 327 -13.42 17.43 -13.46
CA ARG A 327 -14.23 17.66 -14.65
C ARG A 327 -15.32 18.67 -14.36
N TYR A 328 -15.42 19.69 -15.22
CA TYR A 328 -16.42 20.73 -15.12
C TYR A 328 -17.84 20.17 -15.28
N LYS A 329 -18.76 20.60 -14.40
CA LYS A 329 -20.06 19.93 -14.19
C LYS A 329 -21.26 20.70 -14.75
N PHE A 330 -21.11 22.00 -14.96
CA PHE A 330 -22.18 22.88 -15.43
C PHE A 330 -22.20 22.93 -16.96
N VAL A 331 -22.54 21.78 -17.54
CA VAL A 331 -22.36 21.47 -18.97
C VAL A 331 -23.68 21.09 -19.63
N THR A 332 -23.93 21.66 -20.80
CA THR A 332 -25.03 21.32 -21.70
C THR A 332 -24.52 20.49 -22.91
N PRO A 333 -25.42 19.81 -23.65
CA PRO A 333 -25.08 19.19 -24.93
C PRO A 333 -24.51 20.21 -25.94
N PRO A 334 -23.63 19.79 -26.88
CA PRO A 334 -23.09 20.67 -27.92
C PRO A 334 -24.16 21.49 -28.66
N GLY A 335 -23.93 22.80 -28.78
CA GLY A 335 -24.88 23.74 -29.37
C GLY A 335 -26.08 24.12 -28.50
N LYS A 336 -26.07 23.81 -27.19
CA LYS A 336 -27.14 24.20 -26.23
C LYS A 336 -26.70 25.17 -25.14
N GLY A 337 -25.41 25.49 -25.05
CA GLY A 337 -24.87 26.56 -24.20
C GLY A 337 -24.92 27.92 -24.89
N VAL A 338 -23.89 28.75 -24.67
CA VAL A 338 -23.75 30.09 -25.26
C VAL A 338 -23.54 30.01 -26.77
N ALA A 339 -24.51 30.49 -27.53
CA ALA A 339 -24.39 30.63 -28.98
C ALA A 339 -23.40 31.75 -29.35
N SER A 340 -22.66 31.60 -30.45
CA SER A 340 -21.67 32.60 -30.89
C SER A 340 -22.27 33.98 -31.16
N SER A 341 -23.57 34.06 -31.46
CA SER A 341 -24.33 35.31 -31.58
C SER A 341 -24.52 36.07 -30.26
N GLN A 342 -24.44 35.39 -29.11
CA GLN A 342 -24.55 35.97 -27.76
C GLN A 342 -23.21 36.43 -27.19
N ILE A 343 -22.09 36.00 -27.77
CA ILE A 343 -20.73 36.40 -27.34
C ILE A 343 -20.42 37.80 -27.88
N ALA A 344 -19.95 38.70 -27.02
CA ALA A 344 -19.42 40.01 -27.40
C ALA A 344 -17.92 39.92 -27.71
N ALA A 345 -17.17 39.29 -26.80
CA ALA A 345 -15.75 39.02 -26.93
C ALA A 345 -15.35 37.80 -26.09
N VAL A 346 -14.21 37.22 -26.44
CA VAL A 346 -13.33 36.58 -25.45
C VAL A 346 -12.13 37.52 -25.26
N VAL A 347 -11.69 37.69 -24.03
CA VAL A 347 -10.48 38.46 -23.67
C VAL A 347 -9.50 37.49 -23.01
N HIS A 348 -8.23 37.56 -23.38
CA HIS A 348 -7.17 36.70 -22.86
C HIS A 348 -6.05 37.55 -22.26
N HIS A 349 -5.62 37.16 -21.06
CA HIS A 349 -4.55 37.79 -20.33
C HIS A 349 -3.45 36.77 -20.09
N TYR A 350 -2.36 36.93 -20.83
CA TYR A 350 -1.08 36.30 -20.53
C TYR A 350 -0.17 37.34 -19.85
N ASP A 351 0.47 36.97 -18.73
CA ASP A 351 1.48 37.78 -18.04
C ASP A 351 2.58 36.86 -17.47
N VAL A 352 3.80 37.39 -17.35
CA VAL A 352 4.95 36.65 -16.77
C VAL A 352 5.66 37.57 -15.77
N ASP A 353 5.20 37.52 -14.52
CA ASP A 353 5.77 38.28 -13.41
C ASP A 353 7.06 37.61 -12.93
N LEU A 354 8.19 38.28 -13.14
CA LEU A 354 9.49 37.91 -12.56
C LEU A 354 9.56 38.43 -11.11
N TYR A 355 9.81 37.54 -10.15
CA TYR A 355 9.95 37.90 -8.74
C TYR A 355 11.25 37.33 -8.14
N SER A 356 11.80 38.01 -7.14
CA SER A 356 12.94 37.49 -6.39
C SER A 356 12.48 36.46 -5.36
N ALA A 357 13.00 35.23 -5.45
CA ALA A 357 12.80 34.17 -4.47
C ALA A 357 13.95 34.15 -3.42
N GLY A 358 14.59 35.29 -3.19
CA GLY A 358 15.72 35.45 -2.27
C GLY A 358 16.94 34.64 -2.71
N ALA A 359 17.57 33.93 -1.76
CA ALA A 359 18.72 33.05 -2.03
C ALA A 359 18.41 31.88 -2.99
N SER A 360 17.15 31.68 -3.36
CA SER A 360 16.70 30.65 -4.32
C SER A 360 16.85 31.09 -5.79
N GLY A 361 17.13 32.37 -6.07
CA GLY A 361 17.20 32.94 -7.42
C GLY A 361 15.92 33.69 -7.83
N MET A 362 15.71 33.85 -9.15
CA MET A 362 14.49 34.45 -9.71
C MET A 362 13.42 33.39 -9.96
N GLY A 363 12.19 33.68 -9.55
CA GLY A 363 10.99 32.90 -9.88
C GLY A 363 10.14 33.58 -10.94
N THR A 364 9.32 32.79 -11.63
CA THR A 364 8.33 33.25 -12.63
C THR A 364 6.93 32.86 -12.17
N ASN A 365 6.05 33.84 -11.96
CA ASN A 365 4.61 33.60 -11.91
C ASN A 365 4.05 33.78 -13.32
N ILE A 366 3.34 32.78 -13.84
CA ILE A 366 2.66 32.87 -15.14
C ILE A 366 1.17 33.03 -14.87
N THR A 367 0.60 34.12 -15.39
CA THR A 367 -0.85 34.35 -15.42
C THR A 367 -1.33 33.99 -16.83
N ASP A 368 -2.26 33.06 -16.98
CA ASP A 368 -2.80 32.62 -18.28
C ASP A 368 -4.34 32.49 -18.18
N GLU A 369 -5.03 33.62 -18.25
CA GLU A 369 -6.46 33.76 -17.96
C GLU A 369 -7.29 34.05 -19.22
N ALA A 370 -8.44 33.39 -19.35
CA ALA A 370 -9.40 33.62 -20.44
C ALA A 370 -10.76 34.04 -19.89
N TYR A 371 -11.35 35.09 -20.46
CA TYR A 371 -12.59 35.71 -19.99
C TYR A 371 -13.66 35.69 -21.09
N LEU A 372 -14.85 35.17 -20.80
CA LEU A 372 -15.98 35.13 -21.74
C LEU A 372 -16.93 36.30 -21.48
N LEU A 373 -17.01 37.25 -22.40
CA LEU A 373 -17.86 38.44 -22.30
C LEU A 373 -19.12 38.25 -23.17
N LEU A 374 -20.30 38.27 -22.53
CA LEU A 374 -21.60 38.08 -23.17
C LEU A 374 -22.30 39.41 -23.46
N LYS A 375 -23.13 39.45 -24.50
CA LYS A 375 -23.88 40.65 -24.93
C LYS A 375 -24.96 41.11 -23.93
N ASP A 376 -25.30 40.32 -22.92
CA ASP A 376 -26.17 40.70 -21.80
C ASP A 376 -25.44 41.55 -20.73
N GLY A 377 -24.20 41.95 -21.00
CA GLY A 377 -23.34 42.69 -20.08
C GLY A 377 -22.78 41.86 -18.94
N THR A 378 -22.86 40.52 -19.00
CA THR A 378 -22.22 39.61 -18.03
C THR A 378 -20.91 39.04 -18.56
N ILE A 379 -20.02 38.71 -17.63
CA ILE A 379 -18.69 38.14 -17.89
C ILE A 379 -18.50 36.91 -16.99
N HIS A 380 -17.84 35.89 -17.54
CA HIS A 380 -17.37 34.73 -16.80
C HIS A 380 -15.83 34.71 -16.78
N SER A 381 -15.25 34.42 -15.61
CA SER A 381 -13.83 34.19 -15.43
C SER A 381 -13.46 32.74 -15.73
N GLY A 382 -12.53 32.53 -16.65
CA GLY A 382 -12.20 31.21 -17.19
C GLY A 382 -13.08 30.79 -18.36
N MET A 383 -12.58 29.82 -19.13
CA MET A 383 -13.35 29.07 -20.13
C MET A 383 -13.23 27.57 -19.84
N PRO A 384 -14.00 27.03 -18.86
CA PRO A 384 -13.83 25.64 -18.41
C PRO A 384 -14.35 24.61 -19.41
N VAL A 385 -15.26 25.01 -20.31
CA VAL A 385 -15.75 24.24 -21.46
C VAL A 385 -15.92 25.15 -22.67
N ALA A 386 -16.09 24.55 -23.85
CA ALA A 386 -16.52 25.25 -25.06
C ALA A 386 -17.79 26.11 -24.78
N PRO A 387 -17.87 27.38 -25.21
CA PRO A 387 -18.99 28.26 -24.86
C PRO A 387 -20.36 27.69 -25.20
N ASP A 388 -20.49 27.02 -26.34
CA ASP A 388 -21.72 26.36 -26.81
C ASP A 388 -22.11 25.10 -26.00
N GLN A 389 -21.41 24.83 -24.90
CA GLN A 389 -21.71 23.82 -23.89
C GLN A 389 -21.76 24.38 -22.45
N LEU A 390 -21.51 25.67 -22.22
CA LEU A 390 -21.58 26.25 -20.87
C LEU A 390 -23.04 26.35 -20.40
N ASP A 391 -23.38 25.70 -19.28
CA ASP A 391 -24.65 25.93 -18.58
C ASP A 391 -24.56 27.22 -17.75
N VAL A 392 -24.87 28.35 -18.40
CA VAL A 392 -24.84 29.69 -17.80
C VAL A 392 -25.73 29.78 -16.56
N VAL A 393 -26.86 29.08 -16.52
CA VAL A 393 -27.81 29.15 -15.39
C VAL A 393 -27.24 28.41 -14.19
N ARG A 394 -26.80 27.16 -14.37
CA ARG A 394 -26.25 26.37 -13.26
C ARG A 394 -24.89 26.88 -12.80
N SER A 395 -24.03 27.35 -13.70
CA SER A 395 -22.76 27.97 -13.32
C SER A 395 -22.99 29.23 -12.48
N ARG A 396 -23.86 30.16 -12.91
CA ARG A 396 -24.19 31.37 -12.10
C ARG A 396 -24.74 31.03 -10.70
N GLN A 397 -25.47 29.93 -10.57
CA GLN A 397 -26.02 29.47 -9.28
C GLN A 397 -24.99 28.82 -8.35
N ASN A 398 -24.03 28.07 -8.89
CA ASN A 398 -23.08 27.26 -8.10
C ASN A 398 -21.69 27.90 -7.97
N GLU A 399 -21.35 28.83 -8.87
CA GLU A 399 -20.03 29.45 -9.01
C GLU A 399 -20.12 30.99 -9.03
N PRO A 400 -20.94 31.67 -8.19
CA PRO A 400 -21.26 33.08 -8.37
C PRO A 400 -20.04 34.01 -8.43
N ASN A 401 -18.96 33.69 -7.71
CA ASN A 401 -17.69 34.44 -7.71
C ASN A 401 -16.93 34.39 -9.05
N THR A 402 -17.28 33.49 -9.98
CA THR A 402 -16.73 33.46 -11.34
C THR A 402 -17.49 34.37 -12.30
N TRP A 403 -18.63 34.93 -11.88
CA TRP A 403 -19.50 35.76 -12.71
C TRP A 403 -19.45 37.23 -12.28
N GLY A 404 -19.53 38.12 -13.26
CA GLY A 404 -19.55 39.56 -13.05
C GLY A 404 -20.34 40.32 -14.10
N ARG A 405 -20.25 41.65 -14.04
CA ARG A 405 -20.72 42.57 -15.07
C ARG A 405 -19.54 43.18 -15.81
N TRP A 406 -19.67 43.42 -17.11
CA TRP A 406 -18.67 44.15 -17.88
C TRP A 406 -19.32 45.30 -18.67
N ARG A 407 -18.49 46.29 -19.01
CA ARG A 407 -18.84 47.37 -19.93
C ARG A 407 -17.63 47.74 -20.79
N PHE A 408 -17.85 48.39 -21.92
CA PHE A 408 -16.81 49.04 -22.70
C PHE A 408 -16.84 50.54 -22.39
N SER A 409 -15.72 51.12 -21.98
CA SER A 409 -15.62 52.55 -21.61
C SER A 409 -14.19 53.04 -21.79
N ASN A 410 -14.01 54.26 -22.27
CA ASN A 410 -12.71 54.89 -22.55
C ASN A 410 -11.77 53.98 -23.39
N GLY A 411 -12.34 53.33 -24.42
CA GLY A 411 -11.62 52.41 -25.32
C GLY A 411 -11.20 51.06 -24.72
N LYS A 412 -11.61 50.75 -23.47
CA LYS A 412 -11.18 49.56 -22.73
C LYS A 412 -12.37 48.76 -22.19
N TYR A 413 -12.17 47.46 -22.01
CA TYR A 413 -13.09 46.64 -21.22
C TYR A 413 -12.91 46.94 -19.73
N GLN A 414 -14.02 47.05 -19.01
CA GLN A 414 -14.04 47.18 -17.55
C GLN A 414 -14.96 46.11 -16.96
N VAL A 415 -14.59 45.58 -15.80
CA VAL A 415 -15.31 44.51 -15.09
C VAL A 415 -15.66 44.92 -13.65
N SER A 416 -16.83 44.48 -13.19
CA SER A 416 -17.31 44.51 -11.82
C SER A 416 -17.62 43.08 -11.39
N TRP A 417 -16.85 42.55 -10.44
CA TRP A 417 -17.10 41.27 -9.79
C TRP A 417 -17.96 41.48 -8.54
N ASN A 418 -18.91 40.59 -8.26
CA ASN A 418 -19.80 40.63 -7.09
C ASN A 418 -20.49 42.00 -6.83
N GLY A 419 -20.72 42.81 -7.87
CA GLY A 419 -21.34 44.14 -7.77
C GLY A 419 -20.40 45.27 -7.31
N GLY A 420 -19.10 45.01 -7.19
CA GLY A 420 -18.09 46.02 -6.81
C GLY A 420 -17.82 47.09 -7.87
N VAL A 421 -16.88 47.99 -7.59
CA VAL A 421 -16.48 49.07 -8.52
C VAL A 421 -15.93 48.50 -9.83
N TYR A 422 -16.27 49.13 -10.96
CA TYR A 422 -15.71 48.77 -12.27
C TYR A 422 -14.21 49.07 -12.36
N GLN A 423 -13.41 48.03 -12.60
CA GLN A 423 -11.96 48.10 -12.80
C GLN A 423 -11.60 47.75 -14.25
N PRO A 424 -10.46 48.22 -14.81
CA PRO A 424 -10.00 47.79 -16.13
C PRO A 424 -9.78 46.27 -16.18
N LEU A 425 -10.33 45.59 -17.17
CA LEU A 425 -10.04 44.18 -17.42
C LEU A 425 -8.66 44.07 -18.08
N LYS A 426 -7.75 43.29 -17.49
CA LYS A 426 -6.44 42.97 -18.09
C LYS A 426 -6.63 42.09 -19.35
N GLY A 427 -5.63 42.09 -20.23
CA GLY A 427 -5.61 41.27 -21.44
C GLY A 427 -6.13 41.93 -22.71
N SER A 428 -6.19 41.16 -23.80
CA SER A 428 -6.58 41.60 -25.14
C SER A 428 -7.70 40.73 -25.74
N ARG A 429 -8.48 41.30 -26.66
CA ARG A 429 -9.54 40.56 -27.37
C ARG A 429 -8.92 39.53 -28.33
N VAL A 430 -9.30 38.26 -28.18
CA VAL A 430 -8.79 37.16 -29.01
C VAL A 430 -9.66 36.91 -30.25
N ARG A 431 -9.10 36.17 -31.22
CA ARG A 431 -9.75 35.87 -32.50
C ARG A 431 -10.31 34.43 -32.51
N PRO A 432 -11.61 34.22 -32.78
CA PRO A 432 -12.16 32.87 -32.94
C PRO A 432 -11.61 32.20 -34.21
N GLY A 433 -11.65 30.87 -34.25
CA GLY A 433 -11.38 30.11 -35.47
C GLY A 433 -12.59 30.03 -36.39
N GLN A 434 -12.40 30.27 -37.69
CA GLN A 434 -13.47 30.10 -38.67
C GLN A 434 -13.81 28.61 -38.86
N ALA A 435 -15.05 28.32 -39.26
CA ALA A 435 -15.42 26.99 -39.70
C ALA A 435 -14.49 26.51 -40.84
N ALA A 436 -14.23 25.21 -40.89
CA ALA A 436 -13.29 24.57 -41.83
C ALA A 436 -11.81 25.01 -41.76
N THR A 437 -11.40 25.89 -40.83
CA THR A 437 -9.98 26.23 -40.60
C THR A 437 -9.12 24.97 -40.51
N ARG A 438 -7.98 24.97 -41.22
CA ARG A 438 -6.91 23.96 -41.09
C ARG A 438 -5.66 24.63 -40.55
N LEU A 439 -5.00 23.92 -39.63
CA LEU A 439 -3.77 24.27 -38.96
C LEU A 439 -2.71 23.31 -39.49
N GLN A 440 -1.49 23.79 -39.70
CA GLN A 440 -0.37 22.96 -40.14
C GLN A 440 0.88 23.36 -39.34
N GLY A 441 1.60 22.37 -38.82
CA GLY A 441 2.79 22.56 -37.99
C GLY A 441 2.51 22.26 -36.51
N ARG A 442 3.47 22.61 -35.64
CA ARG A 442 3.42 22.28 -34.21
C ARG A 442 3.24 23.52 -33.36
N TRP A 443 2.37 23.44 -32.37
CA TRP A 443 2.24 24.44 -31.30
C TRP A 443 2.58 23.77 -29.98
N GLY A 444 3.28 24.49 -29.09
CA GLY A 444 3.64 23.98 -27.78
C GLY A 444 3.86 25.06 -26.72
N THR A 445 4.11 24.59 -25.51
CA THR A 445 4.51 25.39 -24.36
C THR A 445 5.58 24.62 -23.57
N GLY A 446 6.26 25.31 -22.67
CA GLY A 446 7.34 24.73 -21.89
C GLY A 446 7.54 25.43 -20.56
N SER A 447 7.92 24.64 -19.55
CA SER A 447 8.42 25.14 -18.28
C SER A 447 9.81 24.54 -18.00
N SER A 448 10.65 25.31 -17.33
CA SER A 448 11.98 24.87 -16.90
C SER A 448 12.31 25.49 -15.55
N SER A 449 12.88 24.69 -14.65
CA SER A 449 13.48 25.15 -13.40
C SER A 449 14.98 24.88 -13.41
N ALA A 450 15.75 25.79 -12.82
CA ALA A 450 17.18 25.65 -12.64
C ALA A 450 17.58 26.11 -11.24
N SER A 451 18.53 25.40 -10.63
CA SER A 451 19.05 25.65 -9.29
C SER A 451 20.50 25.19 -9.20
N LEU A 452 21.21 25.56 -8.14
CA LEU A 452 22.59 25.11 -7.89
C LEU A 452 22.71 23.58 -7.72
N MET A 453 21.62 22.87 -7.41
CA MET A 453 21.62 21.41 -7.25
C MET A 453 21.20 20.65 -8.52
N GLY A 454 20.47 21.29 -9.42
CA GLY A 454 20.03 20.69 -10.68
C GLY A 454 18.99 21.52 -11.43
N SER A 455 18.64 21.05 -12.62
CA SER A 455 17.63 21.61 -13.51
C SER A 455 16.59 20.58 -13.91
N SER A 456 15.40 21.03 -14.31
CA SER A 456 14.39 20.20 -14.94
C SER A 456 13.62 20.98 -15.99
N TYR A 457 13.07 20.28 -16.98
CA TYR A 457 12.20 20.87 -18.00
C TYR A 457 11.02 19.95 -18.34
N SER A 458 9.94 20.57 -18.77
CA SER A 458 8.75 19.91 -19.30
C SER A 458 8.28 20.70 -20.53
N LEU A 459 8.13 20.03 -21.65
CA LEU A 459 7.63 20.56 -22.91
C LEU A 459 6.38 19.77 -23.30
N TRP A 460 5.35 20.47 -23.74
CA TRP A 460 4.12 19.87 -24.24
C TRP A 460 3.66 20.55 -25.52
N GLY A 461 2.89 19.86 -26.35
CA GLY A 461 2.32 20.46 -27.53
C GLY A 461 1.38 19.56 -28.32
N VAL A 462 0.95 20.11 -29.45
CA VAL A 462 0.10 19.47 -30.44
C VAL A 462 0.58 19.84 -31.84
N THR A 463 0.82 18.82 -32.64
CA THR A 463 1.05 18.93 -34.08
C THR A 463 -0.28 18.82 -34.80
N PHE A 464 -0.59 19.79 -35.67
CA PHE A 464 -1.73 19.77 -36.56
C PHE A 464 -1.29 19.63 -38.02
N THR A 465 -2.18 19.05 -38.83
CA THR A 465 -1.91 18.70 -40.23
C THR A 465 -3.01 19.22 -41.16
N LYS A 466 -2.65 19.47 -42.42
CA LYS A 466 -3.51 20.12 -43.43
C LYS A 466 -4.80 19.35 -43.73
N ASP A 467 -4.79 18.04 -43.61
CA ASP A 467 -5.95 17.15 -43.78
C ASP A 467 -6.93 17.20 -42.60
N GLY A 468 -6.49 17.70 -41.44
CA GLY A 468 -7.32 17.85 -40.24
C GLY A 468 -7.06 16.82 -39.15
N ARG A 469 -5.87 16.21 -39.13
CA ARG A 469 -5.41 15.35 -38.03
C ARG A 469 -4.64 16.16 -36.99
N PHE A 470 -4.71 15.72 -35.74
CA PHE A 470 -3.89 16.22 -34.65
C PHE A 470 -3.11 15.08 -33.97
N LYS A 471 -1.94 15.40 -33.42
CA LYS A 471 -1.15 14.50 -32.56
C LYS A 471 -0.55 15.30 -31.41
N LYS A 472 -0.82 14.90 -30.18
CA LYS A 472 -0.28 15.52 -28.96
C LYS A 472 1.03 14.85 -28.55
N ASP A 473 2.02 15.65 -28.18
CA ASP A 473 3.31 15.17 -27.67
C ASP A 473 3.68 15.86 -26.34
N GLY A 474 4.36 15.12 -25.48
CA GLY A 474 4.97 15.59 -24.24
C GLY A 474 6.37 15.01 -24.10
N ARG A 475 7.33 15.85 -23.72
CA ARG A 475 8.73 15.46 -23.47
C ARG A 475 9.32 16.30 -22.35
N GLY A 476 10.18 15.73 -21.53
CA GLY A 476 10.81 16.45 -20.43
C GLY A 476 12.10 15.80 -19.97
N GLY A 477 12.67 16.32 -18.88
CA GLY A 477 13.88 15.76 -18.29
C GLY A 477 14.32 16.49 -17.03
N SER A 478 15.36 15.95 -16.39
CA SER A 478 16.06 16.57 -15.27
C SER A 478 17.53 16.17 -15.24
N GLY A 479 18.39 17.07 -14.79
CA GLY A 479 19.84 16.85 -14.69
C GLY A 479 20.43 17.53 -13.45
N ASN A 480 21.23 16.80 -12.68
CA ASN A 480 21.82 17.28 -11.42
C ASN A 480 23.18 17.96 -11.65
N SER A 481 23.38 19.16 -11.09
CA SER A 481 24.61 19.95 -11.23
C SER A 481 25.62 19.65 -10.11
N LEU A 482 26.08 18.39 -10.02
CA LEU A 482 27.08 17.92 -9.03
C LEU A 482 28.53 18.43 -9.28
N PHE A 483 28.68 19.61 -9.90
CA PHE A 483 29.96 20.20 -10.30
C PHE A 483 30.93 20.43 -9.13
N MET A 484 30.43 20.68 -7.92
CA MET A 484 31.27 20.98 -6.74
C MET A 484 31.70 19.74 -5.93
N GLN A 485 31.19 18.55 -6.21
CA GLN A 485 31.41 17.36 -5.36
C GLN A 485 32.16 16.20 -6.06
N THR A 486 32.42 16.33 -7.36
CA THR A 486 32.87 15.21 -8.23
C THR A 486 34.15 15.50 -9.03
N GLY A 487 34.80 16.65 -8.82
CA GLY A 487 36.06 16.99 -9.50
C GLY A 487 35.92 17.23 -11.01
N GLY A 488 34.72 17.54 -11.51
CA GLY A 488 34.49 17.85 -12.93
C GLY A 488 34.19 16.64 -13.82
N GLN A 489 33.45 15.65 -13.31
CA GLN A 489 32.94 14.51 -14.09
C GLN A 489 31.39 14.48 -14.12
N PRO A 490 30.74 13.88 -15.13
CA PRO A 490 29.50 14.46 -15.66
C PRO A 490 28.20 14.07 -14.96
N ALA A 491 27.13 14.79 -15.31
CA ALA A 491 25.83 14.69 -14.68
C ALA A 491 25.09 13.37 -14.93
N ILE A 492 24.20 13.03 -14.00
CA ILE A 492 23.04 12.16 -14.26
C ILE A 492 22.00 13.01 -15.00
N ASN A 493 21.63 12.59 -16.20
CA ASN A 493 20.53 13.17 -16.97
C ASN A 493 19.43 12.13 -17.14
N SER A 494 18.19 12.53 -16.84
CA SER A 494 16.99 11.80 -17.24
C SER A 494 16.25 12.58 -18.31
N THR A 495 15.74 11.89 -19.32
CA THR A 495 14.83 12.43 -20.33
C THR A 495 13.64 11.49 -20.49
N TYR A 496 12.48 12.02 -20.84
CA TYR A 496 11.29 11.23 -21.10
C TYR A 496 10.48 11.82 -22.25
N ASP A 497 9.73 10.95 -22.91
CA ASP A 497 8.67 11.27 -23.85
C ASP A 497 7.41 10.44 -23.51
N ASP A 498 6.41 10.46 -24.37
CA ASP A 498 5.19 9.66 -24.18
C ASP A 498 5.37 8.16 -24.44
N ASN A 499 6.49 7.76 -25.05
CA ASN A 499 6.83 6.39 -25.40
C ASN A 499 7.74 5.73 -24.34
N GLY A 500 8.34 6.51 -23.44
CA GLY A 500 9.20 6.00 -22.37
C GLY A 500 10.08 7.05 -21.68
N SER A 501 10.98 6.57 -20.82
CA SER A 501 12.06 7.37 -20.25
C SER A 501 13.43 6.75 -20.54
N VAL A 502 14.42 7.61 -20.78
CA VAL A 502 15.84 7.24 -20.88
C VAL A 502 16.58 7.96 -19.76
N THR A 503 17.17 7.19 -18.85
CA THR A 503 18.11 7.72 -17.85
C THR A 503 19.52 7.36 -18.28
N SER A 504 20.38 8.37 -18.45
CA SER A 504 21.81 8.23 -18.72
C SER A 504 22.60 8.69 -17.49
N ALA A 505 23.31 7.77 -16.85
CA ALA A 505 24.34 8.08 -15.87
C ALA A 505 25.72 8.06 -16.56
N THR A 506 26.52 9.10 -16.32
CA THR A 506 27.82 9.28 -16.95
C THR A 506 28.92 9.18 -15.89
N GLY A 507 29.44 7.97 -15.68
CA GLY A 507 30.64 7.76 -14.86
C GLY A 507 31.89 7.75 -15.74
N GLY A 508 33.07 7.95 -15.16
CA GLY A 508 34.33 7.86 -15.89
C GLY A 508 34.42 6.58 -16.72
N ASN A 509 34.47 6.74 -18.05
CA ASN A 509 34.50 5.68 -19.07
C ASN A 509 33.27 4.74 -19.18
N PHE A 510 32.14 5.00 -18.51
CA PHE A 510 30.91 4.20 -18.68
C PHE A 510 29.63 5.06 -18.77
N VAL A 511 28.86 4.81 -19.84
CA VAL A 511 27.51 5.34 -20.04
C VAL A 511 26.49 4.22 -19.78
N VAL A 512 25.74 4.31 -18.68
CA VAL A 512 24.64 3.39 -18.42
C VAL A 512 23.33 4.03 -18.86
N MET A 513 22.73 3.50 -19.93
CA MET A 513 21.39 3.90 -20.39
C MET A 513 20.34 2.87 -19.97
N SER A 514 19.40 3.27 -19.12
CA SER A 514 18.17 2.51 -18.88
C SER A 514 17.03 3.10 -19.69
N LYS A 515 16.26 2.25 -20.41
CA LYS A 515 15.12 2.67 -21.24
C LYS A 515 13.85 1.94 -20.84
N ASN A 516 12.98 2.60 -20.10
CA ASN A 516 11.66 2.09 -19.76
C ASN A 516 10.68 2.48 -20.87
N LYS A 517 10.11 1.50 -21.59
CA LYS A 517 9.02 1.77 -22.55
C LYS A 517 7.70 1.92 -21.81
N ARG A 518 6.86 2.87 -22.24
CA ARG A 518 5.48 3.03 -21.79
C ARG A 518 4.54 2.80 -22.95
N ASN A 519 3.43 2.09 -22.73
CA ASN A 519 2.33 2.10 -23.70
C ASN A 519 1.75 3.53 -23.75
N PRO A 520 1.67 4.18 -24.92
CA PRO A 520 1.17 5.54 -25.01
C PRO A 520 -0.29 5.61 -24.55
N ASN A 521 -0.64 6.65 -23.80
CA ASN A 521 -2.03 6.89 -23.43
C ASN A 521 -2.88 7.04 -24.71
N GLY A 522 -4.01 6.32 -24.82
CA GLY A 522 -4.80 6.28 -26.07
C GLY A 522 -5.44 7.60 -26.53
N ASP A 523 -5.39 8.67 -25.71
CA ASP A 523 -5.97 9.98 -25.99
C ASP A 523 -4.95 10.97 -26.59
N ARG A 524 -4.24 10.57 -27.66
CA ARG A 524 -3.12 11.35 -28.22
C ARG A 524 -3.31 11.85 -29.64
N GLU A 525 -3.99 11.10 -30.50
CA GLU A 525 -4.16 11.48 -31.90
C GLU A 525 -5.57 11.18 -32.43
N GLY A 526 -5.91 11.82 -33.54
CA GLY A 526 -7.26 11.79 -34.10
C GLY A 526 -7.48 12.87 -35.15
N SER A 527 -8.76 13.13 -35.45
CA SER A 527 -9.19 14.24 -36.32
C SER A 527 -9.75 15.42 -35.50
N TYR A 528 -9.62 16.64 -36.00
CA TYR A 528 -10.17 17.83 -35.35
C TYR A 528 -11.06 18.67 -36.28
N SER A 529 -11.95 19.46 -35.68
CA SER A 529 -12.79 20.44 -36.39
C SER A 529 -12.99 21.69 -35.54
N ILE A 530 -12.63 22.84 -36.09
CA ILE A 530 -12.76 24.16 -35.47
C ILE A 530 -14.11 24.80 -35.87
N ASN A 531 -14.80 25.43 -34.91
CA ASN A 531 -15.95 26.29 -35.16
C ASN A 531 -16.07 27.36 -34.05
N GLY A 532 -15.78 28.62 -34.39
CA GLY A 532 -15.90 29.75 -33.47
C GLY A 532 -14.86 29.70 -32.34
N TYR A 533 -15.34 29.77 -31.10
CA TYR A 533 -14.54 29.66 -29.88
C TYR A 533 -14.38 28.20 -29.38
N SER A 534 -14.65 27.22 -30.25
CA SER A 534 -14.71 25.80 -29.89
C SER A 534 -13.94 24.94 -30.90
N MET A 535 -13.15 23.98 -30.40
CA MET A 535 -12.57 22.91 -31.21
C MET A 535 -13.16 21.56 -30.76
N THR A 536 -13.46 20.67 -31.69
CA THR A 536 -13.84 19.28 -31.40
C THR A 536 -12.74 18.35 -31.86
N LEU A 537 -12.25 17.52 -30.92
CA LEU A 537 -11.28 16.46 -31.12
C LEU A 537 -12.03 15.12 -31.16
N ARG A 538 -11.79 14.32 -32.20
CA ARG A 538 -12.29 12.94 -32.35
C ARG A 538 -11.07 12.04 -32.39
N TYR A 539 -10.78 11.41 -31.25
CA TYR A 539 -9.63 10.53 -31.06
C TYR A 539 -9.86 9.19 -31.77
N ASP A 540 -8.78 8.54 -32.20
CA ASP A 540 -8.89 7.27 -32.93
C ASP A 540 -9.39 6.09 -32.08
N ASN A 541 -9.36 6.23 -30.75
CA ASN A 541 -10.02 5.31 -29.82
C ASN A 541 -11.54 5.51 -29.70
N GLY A 542 -12.14 6.36 -30.54
CA GLY A 542 -13.58 6.67 -30.56
C GLY A 542 -14.01 7.75 -29.55
N LYS A 543 -13.12 8.23 -28.68
CA LYS A 543 -13.43 9.32 -27.75
C LYS A 543 -13.68 10.62 -28.52
N VAL A 544 -14.67 11.40 -28.08
CA VAL A 544 -14.91 12.76 -28.59
C VAL A 544 -14.82 13.76 -27.44
N ALA A 545 -14.05 14.82 -27.63
CA ALA A 545 -13.96 15.96 -26.72
C ALA A 545 -14.25 17.26 -27.47
N ARG A 546 -14.85 18.23 -26.81
CA ARG A 546 -15.09 19.57 -27.35
C ARG A 546 -14.63 20.60 -26.31
N ILE A 547 -13.70 21.44 -26.73
CA ILE A 547 -12.85 22.27 -25.86
C ILE A 547 -12.92 23.75 -26.29
N PRO A 548 -12.63 24.71 -25.40
CA PRO A 548 -12.40 26.10 -25.80
C PRO A 548 -11.23 26.18 -26.78
N PHE A 549 -11.32 27.08 -27.75
CA PHE A 549 -10.26 27.34 -28.73
C PHE A 549 -10.32 28.78 -29.24
N PHE A 550 -9.17 29.44 -29.37
CA PHE A 550 -9.02 30.76 -30.00
C PHE A 550 -7.56 31.03 -30.35
N PHE A 551 -7.32 32.03 -31.22
CA PHE A 551 -5.99 32.57 -31.48
C PHE A 551 -5.76 33.80 -30.60
N THR A 552 -4.68 33.81 -29.82
CA THR A 552 -4.42 34.88 -28.83
C THR A 552 -3.79 36.12 -29.47
N GLY A 553 -3.01 35.94 -30.54
CA GLY A 553 -2.41 37.00 -31.34
C GLY A 553 -3.17 37.34 -32.62
N SER A 554 -2.66 38.35 -33.34
CA SER A 554 -3.16 38.75 -34.66
C SER A 554 -2.93 37.68 -35.74
N SER A 555 -1.82 36.94 -35.65
CA SER A 555 -1.47 35.83 -36.54
C SER A 555 -2.09 34.49 -36.08
N GLN A 556 -1.65 33.36 -36.68
CA GLN A 556 -1.94 32.02 -36.16
C GLN A 556 -0.79 31.44 -35.30
N LYS A 557 0.28 32.21 -35.04
CA LYS A 557 1.45 31.72 -34.28
C LYS A 557 1.19 31.48 -32.79
N THR A 558 0.08 31.93 -32.23
CA THR A 558 -0.33 31.60 -30.86
C THR A 558 -1.80 31.23 -30.78
N LEU A 559 -2.12 30.20 -30.00
CA LEU A 559 -3.48 29.68 -29.82
C LEU A 559 -3.71 29.16 -28.40
N TRP A 560 -4.97 29.10 -27.99
CA TRP A 560 -5.41 28.49 -26.74
C TRP A 560 -5.89 27.06 -26.99
N PHE A 561 -5.34 26.11 -26.24
CA PHE A 561 -5.66 24.69 -26.36
C PHE A 561 -5.57 24.00 -25.01
N GLU A 562 -6.64 23.28 -24.62
CA GLU A 562 -6.77 22.55 -23.35
C GLU A 562 -6.30 23.33 -22.10
N GLY A 563 -6.67 24.61 -22.03
CA GLY A 563 -6.45 25.46 -20.85
C GLY A 563 -5.10 26.20 -20.81
N ASN A 564 -4.33 26.19 -21.91
CA ASN A 564 -3.01 26.83 -21.98
C ASN A 564 -2.88 27.64 -23.28
N GLN A 565 -2.15 28.75 -23.24
CA GLN A 565 -1.58 29.36 -24.45
C GLN A 565 -0.40 28.52 -24.97
N LEU A 566 -0.44 28.20 -26.26
CA LEU A 566 0.63 27.53 -27.00
C LEU A 566 1.18 28.45 -28.11
N ALA A 567 2.50 28.44 -28.29
CA ALA A 567 3.21 29.15 -29.36
C ALA A 567 3.65 28.17 -30.46
N PHE A 568 3.71 28.66 -31.70
CA PHE A 568 4.15 27.90 -32.87
C PHE A 568 5.66 27.63 -32.81
N ASP A 569 6.04 26.38 -33.01
CA ASP A 569 7.42 25.92 -33.07
C ASP A 569 7.90 26.03 -34.53
N ASP A 570 8.56 27.14 -34.88
CA ASP A 570 9.10 27.36 -36.25
C ASP A 570 10.24 26.38 -36.63
N LYS A 571 10.63 25.48 -35.73
CA LYS A 571 11.59 24.41 -36.01
C LYS A 571 10.97 23.37 -36.94
N LYS A 572 11.54 23.25 -38.13
CA LYS A 572 11.43 22.04 -38.96
C LYS A 572 12.09 20.89 -38.20
N ASP A 573 11.45 19.72 -38.21
CA ASP A 573 12.06 18.43 -37.83
C ASP A 573 13.22 18.07 -38.78
#